data_AF-F0VME6-F1
#
_entry.id   AF-F0VME6-F1
#
_cell.length_a   1.000
_cell.length_b   1.000
_cell.length_c   1.000
_cell.angle_alpha   90.00
_cell.angle_beta   90.00
_cell.angle_gamma   90.00
#
_symmetry.space_group_name_H-M   'P 1'
#
loop_
_entity.id
_entity.type
_entity.pdbx_description
1 polymer ?
#
loop_
_entity_poly.entity_id
_entity_poly.type
_entity_poly.pdbx_seq_one_letter_code
_entity_poly.pdbx_strand_id
1 'polypeptide(L)'
;MAGFTPKRGCLVVFEGIDRSGKSTQARLAYERLLKEGQPTELIRFPDRTTSIGQVLDKFLASATWSNEGPCQIPPPQLTHLLFAANRWEAQARILRALGEGKTVLVDRYSFSGIAYTVGAAPVLAETEAKSLQADANASGDPAKAAWSWAASTAATGASVDPAFCRETERGLLAPDAVFFLDISPRETQSRGGYGEEVYEKLATQERVYQVYRQFESLPYWRRIPAASVSPNELHETVIENLKAVIQAAQPEQPLSPREGGTDGRRRLWDE
;
A
#
# COMPACT_ATOMS: atom_id res chain seq x y z
N MET A 1 -15.99 19.37 37.47
CA MET A 1 -14.66 19.23 36.85
C MET A 1 -14.88 18.91 35.39
N ALA A 2 -14.42 19.75 34.46
CA ALA A 2 -14.46 19.41 33.05
C ALA A 2 -13.54 18.20 32.83
N GLY A 3 -14.10 17.09 32.35
CA GLY A 3 -13.33 15.88 32.09
C GLY A 3 -12.27 16.16 31.03
N PHE A 4 -11.00 15.96 31.37
CA PHE A 4 -9.93 15.94 30.38
C PHE A 4 -10.16 14.72 29.48
N THR A 5 -10.75 14.93 28.30
CA THR A 5 -10.76 13.93 27.23
C THR A 5 -9.49 14.12 26.41
N PRO A 6 -8.48 13.23 26.52
CA PRO A 6 -7.25 13.37 25.75
C PRO A 6 -7.57 13.40 24.25
N LYS A 7 -7.02 14.39 23.54
CA LYS A 7 -7.16 14.55 22.10
C LYS A 7 -6.63 13.29 21.41
N ARG A 8 -7.50 12.56 20.70
CA ARG A 8 -7.05 11.39 19.92
C ARG A 8 -6.01 11.81 18.89
N GLY A 9 -5.06 10.92 18.64
CA GLY A 9 -4.12 11.05 17.55
C GLY A 9 -4.80 11.07 16.18
N CYS A 10 -4.06 11.48 15.15
CA CYS A 10 -4.49 11.46 13.75
C CYS A 10 -3.85 10.31 13.00
N LEU A 11 -4.58 9.62 12.14
CA LEU A 11 -4.01 8.61 11.24
C LEU A 11 -3.87 9.21 9.83
N VAL A 12 -2.64 9.40 9.35
CA VAL A 12 -2.38 9.94 8.00
C VAL A 12 -1.54 8.96 7.19
N VAL A 13 -2.03 8.59 6.01
CA VAL A 13 -1.39 7.61 5.13
C VAL A 13 -0.75 8.32 3.94
N PHE A 14 0.46 7.91 3.57
CA PHE A 14 1.14 8.33 2.35
C PHE A 14 1.00 7.21 1.31
N GLU A 15 0.37 7.53 0.18
CA GLU A 15 0.18 6.62 -0.95
C GLU A 15 0.80 7.16 -2.24
N GLY A 16 0.96 6.30 -3.22
CA GLY A 16 1.63 6.61 -4.48
C GLY A 16 2.37 5.41 -5.07
N ILE A 17 2.68 5.51 -6.36
CA ILE A 17 3.45 4.50 -7.10
C ILE A 17 4.92 4.40 -6.62
N ASP A 18 5.65 3.40 -7.07
CA ASP A 18 7.06 3.22 -6.68
C ASP A 18 7.89 4.45 -7.03
N ARG A 19 8.81 4.78 -6.11
CA ARG A 19 9.67 5.98 -6.17
C ARG A 19 8.95 7.31 -6.23
N SER A 20 7.67 7.40 -5.88
CA SER A 20 7.00 8.69 -5.75
C SER A 20 7.55 9.58 -4.63
N GLY A 21 8.33 9.02 -3.70
CA GLY A 21 8.96 9.75 -2.59
C GLY A 21 8.28 9.56 -1.24
N LYS A 22 7.34 8.61 -1.12
CA LYS A 22 6.56 8.34 0.11
C LYS A 22 7.43 8.17 1.35
N SER A 23 8.37 7.23 1.34
CA SER A 23 9.22 6.95 2.49
C SER A 23 10.05 8.17 2.91
N THR A 24 10.54 8.94 1.93
CA THR A 24 11.25 10.19 2.19
C THR A 24 10.34 11.22 2.85
N GLN A 25 9.16 11.47 2.27
CA GLN A 25 8.24 12.48 2.78
C GLN A 25 7.62 12.11 4.13
N ALA A 26 7.27 10.84 4.34
CA ALA A 26 6.77 10.35 5.62
C ALA A 26 7.84 10.45 6.73
N ARG A 27 9.10 10.12 6.42
CA ARG A 27 10.23 10.28 7.37
C ARG A 27 10.50 11.75 7.69
N LEU A 28 10.59 12.62 6.69
CA LEU A 28 10.82 14.05 6.91
C LEU A 28 9.67 14.68 7.71
N ALA A 29 8.41 14.29 7.43
CA ALA A 29 7.24 14.74 8.16
C ALA A 29 7.28 14.29 9.63
N TYR A 30 7.63 13.02 9.87
CA TYR A 30 7.83 12.48 11.21
C TYR A 30 8.90 13.27 11.99
N GLU A 31 10.07 13.48 11.40
CA GLU A 31 11.18 14.24 12.01
C GLU A 31 10.79 15.69 12.31
N ARG A 32 10.05 16.35 11.39
CA ARG A 32 9.55 17.71 11.60
C ARG A 32 8.58 17.77 12.77
N LEU A 33 7.60 16.88 12.84
CA LEU A 33 6.62 16.86 13.93
C LEU A 33 7.27 16.61 15.30
N LEU A 34 8.21 15.65 15.38
CA LEU A 34 8.95 15.42 16.62
C LEU A 34 9.75 16.64 17.06
N LYS A 35 10.41 17.33 16.13
CA LYS A 35 11.14 18.57 16.41
C LYS A 35 10.23 19.69 16.92
N GLU A 36 8.98 19.73 16.46
CA GLU A 36 7.95 20.67 16.90
C GLU A 36 7.24 20.22 18.20
N GLY A 37 7.70 19.14 18.85
CA GLY A 37 7.13 18.64 20.10
C GLY A 37 5.79 17.92 19.94
N GLN A 38 5.42 17.53 18.73
CA GLN A 38 4.18 16.79 18.46
C GLN A 38 4.44 15.27 18.57
N PRO A 39 3.82 14.56 19.52
CA PRO A 39 3.95 13.12 19.64
C PRO A 39 3.50 12.43 18.34
N THR A 40 4.43 11.69 17.73
CA THR A 40 4.21 11.10 16.41
C THR A 40 4.82 9.71 16.37
N GLU A 41 4.21 8.80 15.61
CA GLU A 41 4.72 7.48 15.29
C GLU A 41 4.74 7.27 13.77
N LEU A 42 5.82 6.67 13.26
CA LEU A 42 5.95 6.31 11.85
C LEU A 42 5.84 4.79 11.70
N ILE A 43 4.93 4.35 10.83
CA ILE A 43 4.71 2.96 10.47
C ILE A 43 4.86 2.82 8.95
N ARG A 44 5.32 1.68 8.47
CA ARG A 44 5.44 1.37 7.05
C ARG A 44 4.87 -0.01 6.76
N PHE A 45 4.16 -0.14 5.64
CA PHE A 45 3.72 -1.44 5.14
C PHE A 45 4.39 -1.79 3.79
N PRO A 46 4.73 -3.07 3.56
CA PRO A 46 4.71 -4.13 4.56
C PRO A 46 5.74 -3.87 5.68
N ASP A 47 5.41 -4.26 6.90
CA ASP A 47 6.38 -4.30 8.00
C ASP A 47 7.22 -5.57 7.81
N ARG A 48 8.40 -5.41 7.21
CA ARG A 48 9.33 -6.49 6.85
C ARG A 48 10.00 -7.15 8.06
N THR A 49 9.79 -6.63 9.27
CA THR A 49 10.40 -7.16 10.48
C THR A 49 9.64 -8.34 11.07
N THR A 50 8.34 -8.49 10.73
CA THR A 50 7.50 -9.58 11.21
C THR A 50 7.72 -10.86 10.41
N SER A 51 7.25 -12.00 10.91
CA SER A 51 7.34 -13.28 10.18
C SER A 51 6.60 -13.23 8.84
N ILE A 52 5.42 -12.59 8.79
CA ILE A 52 4.67 -12.36 7.55
C ILE A 52 5.46 -11.40 6.65
N GLY A 53 6.00 -10.33 7.23
CA GLY A 53 6.86 -9.37 6.55
C GLY A 53 8.06 -9.98 5.85
N GLN A 54 8.75 -10.93 6.49
CA GLN A 54 9.90 -11.63 5.91
C GLN A 54 9.52 -12.50 4.71
N VAL A 55 8.32 -13.10 4.71
CA VAL A 55 7.80 -13.84 3.54
C VAL A 55 7.48 -12.87 2.40
N LEU A 56 6.88 -11.72 2.71
CA LEU A 56 6.60 -10.66 1.73
C LEU A 56 7.89 -10.05 1.15
N ASP A 57 8.91 -9.82 1.97
CA ASP A 57 10.20 -9.27 1.56
C ASP A 57 10.89 -10.16 0.52
N LYS A 58 10.93 -11.47 0.75
CA LYS A 58 11.47 -12.45 -0.20
C LYS A 58 10.77 -12.36 -1.56
N PHE A 59 9.43 -12.27 -1.56
CA PHE A 59 8.68 -12.13 -2.80
C PHE A 59 8.88 -10.80 -3.49
N LEU A 60 8.96 -9.69 -2.73
CA LEU A 60 9.21 -8.38 -3.33
C LEU A 60 10.58 -8.32 -4.01
N ALA A 61 11.58 -9.03 -3.46
CA ALA A 61 12.93 -9.09 -4.01
C ALA A 61 13.05 -9.95 -5.28
N SER A 62 12.31 -11.07 -5.38
CA SER A 62 12.56 -12.07 -6.45
C SER A 62 11.33 -12.52 -7.23
N ALA A 63 10.13 -12.02 -6.91
CA ALA A 63 8.85 -12.52 -7.41
C ALA A 63 8.54 -14.00 -7.07
N THR A 64 9.31 -14.64 -6.17
CA THR A 64 9.18 -16.07 -5.89
C THR A 64 9.08 -16.38 -4.39
N TRP A 65 8.39 -17.47 -4.05
CA TRP A 65 8.33 -18.00 -2.67
C TRP A 65 8.96 -19.39 -2.52
N SER A 66 8.99 -20.16 -3.60
CA SER A 66 9.56 -21.50 -3.62
C SER A 66 10.42 -21.68 -4.87
N ASN A 67 11.49 -22.45 -4.71
CA ASN A 67 12.29 -22.97 -5.81
C ASN A 67 11.78 -24.36 -6.26
N GLU A 68 10.63 -24.78 -5.74
CA GLU A 68 10.02 -26.07 -6.00
C GLU A 68 8.83 -25.92 -6.93
N GLY A 69 8.76 -26.80 -7.92
CA GLY A 69 7.70 -26.79 -8.92
C GLY A 69 7.91 -25.74 -10.03
N PRO A 70 7.07 -25.81 -11.08
CA PRO A 70 7.20 -24.98 -12.28
C PRO A 70 6.61 -23.57 -12.12
N CYS A 71 5.60 -23.38 -11.26
CA CYS A 71 5.03 -22.08 -10.95
C CYS A 71 5.76 -21.51 -9.74
N GLN A 72 6.52 -20.44 -9.95
CA GLN A 72 7.35 -19.83 -8.91
C GLN A 72 6.68 -18.57 -8.35
N ILE A 73 5.81 -17.93 -9.14
CA ILE A 73 5.06 -16.77 -8.70
C ILE A 73 3.82 -17.24 -7.93
N PRO A 74 3.65 -16.81 -6.68
CA PRO A 74 2.45 -17.16 -5.93
C PRO A 74 1.17 -16.53 -6.50
N PRO A 75 0.01 -17.17 -6.33
CA PRO A 75 -1.27 -16.59 -6.71
C PRO A 75 -1.48 -15.20 -6.11
N PRO A 76 -2.01 -14.23 -6.87
CA PRO A 76 -2.13 -12.85 -6.41
C PRO A 76 -3.10 -12.70 -5.22
N GLN A 77 -4.08 -13.60 -5.07
CA GLN A 77 -4.96 -13.64 -3.90
C GLN A 77 -4.18 -14.00 -2.64
N LEU A 78 -3.24 -14.94 -2.73
CA LEU A 78 -2.44 -15.38 -1.59
C LEU A 78 -1.45 -14.28 -1.16
N THR A 79 -0.78 -13.62 -2.12
CA THR A 79 0.07 -12.46 -1.80
C THR A 79 -0.73 -11.32 -1.19
N HIS A 80 -1.92 -11.02 -1.72
CA HIS A 80 -2.81 -10.00 -1.18
C HIS A 80 -3.22 -10.28 0.27
N LEU A 81 -3.63 -11.52 0.57
CA LEU A 81 -4.01 -11.95 1.92
C LEU A 81 -2.85 -11.79 2.92
N LEU A 82 -1.61 -12.06 2.52
CA LEU A 82 -0.45 -11.83 3.39
C LEU A 82 -0.19 -10.34 3.63
N PHE A 83 -0.33 -9.49 2.61
CA PHE A 83 -0.26 -8.04 2.79
C PHE A 83 -1.37 -7.54 3.73
N ALA A 84 -2.59 -8.05 3.60
CA ALA A 84 -3.71 -7.71 4.48
C ALA A 84 -3.44 -8.17 5.92
N ALA A 85 -2.98 -9.41 6.10
CA ALA A 85 -2.62 -9.95 7.42
C ALA A 85 -1.50 -9.13 8.10
N ASN A 86 -0.51 -8.68 7.34
CA ASN A 86 0.57 -7.81 7.83
C ASN A 86 0.06 -6.43 8.31
N ARG A 87 -1.02 -5.90 7.72
CA ARG A 87 -1.71 -4.71 8.25
C ARG A 87 -2.49 -5.01 9.52
N TRP A 88 -3.21 -6.14 9.54
CA TRP A 88 -4.01 -6.57 10.68
C TRP A 88 -3.17 -6.81 11.95
N GLU A 89 -1.99 -7.43 11.83
CA GLU A 89 -1.10 -7.64 12.99
C GLU A 89 -0.62 -6.32 13.62
N ALA A 90 -0.55 -5.23 12.84
CA ALA A 90 -0.16 -3.90 13.30
C ALA A 90 -1.33 -3.06 13.85
N GLN A 91 -2.59 -3.49 13.66
CA GLN A 91 -3.79 -2.73 14.04
C GLN A 91 -3.79 -2.34 15.53
N ALA A 92 -3.43 -3.25 16.42
CA ALA A 92 -3.38 -2.98 17.87
C ALA A 92 -2.33 -1.93 18.25
N ARG A 93 -1.21 -1.88 17.51
CA ARG A 93 -0.16 -0.86 17.67
C ARG A 93 -0.66 0.51 17.25
N ILE A 94 -1.30 0.61 16.08
CA ILE A 94 -1.90 1.85 15.57
C ILE A 94 -2.94 2.37 16.56
N LEU A 95 -3.86 1.51 17.02
CA LEU A 95 -4.90 1.86 17.98
C LEU A 95 -4.35 2.43 19.29
N ARG A 96 -3.32 1.80 19.84
CA ARG A 96 -2.65 2.28 21.06
C ARG A 96 -2.01 3.64 20.86
N ALA A 97 -1.25 3.83 19.78
CA ALA A 97 -0.60 5.10 19.49
C ALA A 97 -1.62 6.25 19.36
N LEU A 98 -2.72 6.02 18.63
CA LEU A 98 -3.80 6.98 18.50
C LEU A 98 -4.49 7.28 19.85
N GLY A 99 -4.68 6.26 20.69
CA GLY A 99 -5.24 6.40 22.04
C GLY A 99 -4.34 7.17 23.02
N GLU A 100 -3.03 7.12 22.80
CA GLU A 100 -2.02 7.92 23.51
C GLU A 100 -1.92 9.37 22.98
N GLY A 101 -2.75 9.75 22.00
CA GLY A 101 -2.74 11.08 21.40
C GLY A 101 -1.64 11.30 20.36
N LYS A 102 -0.95 10.23 19.91
CA LYS A 102 0.11 10.34 18.90
C LYS A 102 -0.46 10.40 17.50
N THR A 103 0.05 11.31 16.67
CA THR A 103 -0.19 11.25 15.23
C THR A 103 0.54 10.03 14.65
N VAL A 104 -0.16 9.19 13.90
CA VAL A 104 0.41 8.01 13.24
C VAL A 104 0.53 8.32 11.75
N LEU A 105 1.76 8.43 11.27
CA LEU A 105 2.08 8.54 9.86
C LEU A 105 2.36 7.15 9.30
N VAL A 106 1.73 6.80 8.18
CA VAL A 106 1.84 5.47 7.60
C VAL A 106 2.33 5.56 6.16
N ASP A 107 3.47 4.96 5.85
CA ASP A 107 3.96 4.78 4.48
C ASP A 107 3.36 3.50 3.88
N ARG A 108 2.44 3.68 2.93
CA ARG A 108 1.54 2.67 2.31
C ARG A 108 0.56 2.05 3.29
N TYR A 109 -0.67 1.78 2.85
CA TYR A 109 -1.67 1.09 3.65
C TYR A 109 -2.56 0.21 2.75
N SER A 110 -3.86 0.17 3.02
CA SER A 110 -4.82 -0.64 2.27
C SER A 110 -4.89 -0.30 0.77
N PHE A 111 -4.75 0.98 0.43
CA PHE A 111 -4.84 1.44 -0.96
C PHE A 111 -3.69 0.89 -1.81
N SER A 112 -2.46 0.85 -1.28
CA SER A 112 -1.35 0.12 -1.89
C SER A 112 -1.68 -1.36 -2.08
N GLY A 113 -2.27 -2.03 -1.09
CA GLY A 113 -2.67 -3.45 -1.18
C GLY A 113 -3.58 -3.70 -2.38
N ILE A 114 -4.66 -2.93 -2.50
CA ILE A 114 -5.63 -3.06 -3.60
C ILE A 114 -5.01 -2.66 -4.94
N ALA A 115 -4.33 -1.50 -5.00
CA ALA A 115 -3.78 -0.95 -6.24
C ALA A 115 -2.73 -1.86 -6.87
N TYR A 116 -1.83 -2.43 -6.06
CA TYR A 116 -0.80 -3.34 -6.56
C TYR A 116 -1.37 -4.70 -6.92
N THR A 117 -2.27 -5.28 -6.12
CA THR A 117 -2.88 -6.57 -6.48
C THR A 117 -3.68 -6.47 -7.77
N VAL A 118 -4.59 -5.49 -7.90
CA VAL A 118 -5.43 -5.33 -9.08
C VAL A 118 -4.61 -4.86 -10.31
N GLY A 119 -3.67 -3.94 -10.10
CA GLY A 119 -2.87 -3.37 -11.17
C GLY A 119 -1.79 -4.30 -11.70
N ALA A 120 -1.05 -4.96 -10.81
CA ALA A 120 0.13 -5.75 -11.15
C ALA A 120 -0.16 -7.20 -11.50
N ALA A 121 -1.20 -7.83 -10.95
CA ALA A 121 -1.48 -9.25 -11.17
C ALA A 121 -1.55 -9.64 -12.67
N PRO A 122 -2.23 -8.87 -13.55
CA PRO A 122 -2.25 -9.19 -14.97
C PRO A 122 -0.86 -9.16 -15.62
N VAL A 123 0.01 -8.24 -15.23
CA VAL A 123 1.36 -8.08 -15.81
C VAL A 123 2.29 -9.21 -15.35
N LEU A 124 2.19 -9.60 -14.07
CA LEU A 124 2.97 -10.72 -13.53
C LEU A 124 2.56 -12.04 -14.18
N ALA A 125 1.24 -12.26 -14.30
CA ALA A 125 0.69 -13.42 -14.97
C ALA A 125 1.15 -13.54 -16.43
N GLU A 126 1.09 -12.45 -17.20
CA GLU A 126 1.60 -12.41 -18.58
C GLU A 126 3.11 -12.67 -18.66
N THR A 127 3.87 -12.20 -17.67
CA THR A 127 5.33 -12.41 -17.62
C THR A 127 5.67 -13.88 -17.36
N GLU A 128 4.99 -14.50 -16.39
CA GLU A 128 5.18 -15.91 -16.06
C GLU A 128 4.76 -16.82 -17.21
N ALA A 129 3.61 -16.56 -17.82
CA ALA A 129 3.12 -17.27 -19.01
C ALA A 129 4.15 -17.29 -20.15
N LYS A 130 4.78 -16.14 -20.42
CA LYS A 130 5.82 -16.03 -21.46
C LYS A 130 7.07 -16.82 -21.09
N SER A 131 7.49 -16.79 -19.81
CA SER A 131 8.64 -17.55 -19.33
C SER A 131 8.39 -19.06 -19.45
N LEU A 132 7.26 -19.54 -18.95
CA LEU A 132 6.89 -20.95 -19.00
C LEU A 132 6.79 -21.47 -20.44
N GLN A 133 6.27 -20.66 -21.37
CA GLN A 133 6.21 -21.04 -22.78
C GLN A 133 7.61 -21.12 -23.41
N ALA A 134 8.50 -20.17 -23.07
CA ALA A 134 9.88 -20.19 -23.55
C ALA A 134 10.63 -21.43 -23.05
N ASP A 135 10.49 -21.77 -21.76
CA ASP A 135 11.10 -22.94 -21.15
C ASP A 135 10.57 -24.24 -21.76
N ALA A 136 9.26 -24.32 -21.99
CA ALA A 136 8.63 -25.45 -22.67
C ALA A 136 9.21 -25.64 -24.09
N ASN A 137 9.26 -24.56 -24.87
CA ASN A 137 9.80 -24.58 -26.23
C ASN A 137 11.28 -25.00 -26.26
N ALA A 138 12.08 -24.52 -25.30
CA ALA A 138 13.49 -24.87 -25.18
C ALA A 138 13.72 -26.33 -24.77
N SER A 139 12.81 -26.90 -23.96
CA SER A 139 12.95 -28.26 -23.44
C SER A 139 12.67 -29.36 -24.47
N GLY A 140 11.87 -29.08 -25.51
CA GLY A 140 11.41 -30.09 -26.48
C GLY A 140 10.51 -31.19 -25.88
N ASP A 141 10.11 -31.07 -24.61
CA ASP A 141 9.34 -32.06 -23.88
C ASP A 141 7.83 -31.75 -23.97
N PRO A 142 7.03 -32.59 -24.66
CA PRO A 142 5.61 -32.35 -24.86
C PRO A 142 4.80 -32.39 -23.55
N ALA A 143 5.26 -33.10 -22.51
CA ALA A 143 4.59 -33.12 -21.21
C ALA A 143 4.81 -31.81 -20.45
N LYS A 144 6.03 -31.24 -20.52
CA LYS A 144 6.32 -29.90 -19.99
C LYS A 144 5.57 -28.80 -20.75
N ALA A 145 5.41 -28.94 -22.07
CA ALA A 145 4.62 -28.01 -22.86
C ALA A 145 3.13 -28.00 -22.47
N ALA A 146 2.53 -29.19 -22.29
CA ALA A 146 1.13 -29.31 -21.86
C ALA A 146 0.90 -28.71 -20.46
N TRP A 147 1.80 -28.96 -19.51
CA TRP A 147 1.71 -28.39 -18.17
C TRP A 147 1.98 -26.88 -18.12
N SER A 148 2.98 -26.41 -18.85
CA SER A 148 3.31 -24.98 -19.00
C SER A 148 2.09 -24.18 -19.49
N TRP A 149 1.35 -24.73 -20.46
CA TRP A 149 0.12 -24.13 -20.96
C TRP A 149 -1.01 -24.11 -19.91
N ALA A 150 -1.19 -25.18 -19.14
CA ALA A 150 -2.17 -25.23 -18.05
C ALA A 150 -1.84 -24.26 -16.91
N ALA A 151 -0.57 -24.19 -16.49
CA ALA A 151 -0.08 -23.25 -15.47
C ALA A 151 -0.18 -21.80 -15.94
N SER A 152 0.16 -21.54 -17.21
CA SER A 152 -0.02 -20.24 -17.86
C SER A 152 -1.50 -19.84 -17.88
N THR A 153 -2.43 -20.75 -18.15
CA THR A 153 -3.89 -20.47 -18.12
C THR A 153 -4.38 -20.14 -16.70
N ALA A 154 -3.87 -20.84 -15.68
CA ALA A 154 -4.16 -20.54 -14.28
C ALA A 154 -3.58 -19.20 -13.81
N ALA A 155 -2.39 -18.83 -14.31
CA ALA A 155 -1.75 -17.54 -14.04
C ALA A 155 -2.45 -16.39 -14.81
N THR A 156 -2.69 -16.54 -16.12
CA THR A 156 -3.25 -15.53 -17.04
C THR A 156 -4.74 -15.20 -16.81
N GLY A 157 -5.46 -15.99 -16.01
CA GLY A 157 -6.86 -15.75 -15.67
C GLY A 157 -7.12 -14.83 -14.46
N ALA A 158 -6.12 -14.47 -13.67
CA ALA A 158 -6.36 -13.85 -12.37
C ALA A 158 -6.41 -12.30 -12.44
N SER A 159 -7.38 -11.73 -13.16
CA SER A 159 -7.89 -10.44 -12.71
C SER A 159 -8.41 -10.66 -11.29
N VAL A 160 -7.77 -10.04 -10.30
CA VAL A 160 -8.27 -10.12 -8.93
C VAL A 160 -9.44 -9.15 -8.82
N ASP A 161 -10.58 -9.66 -8.37
CA ASP A 161 -11.75 -8.86 -8.10
C ASP A 161 -11.39 -7.76 -7.08
N PRO A 162 -11.53 -6.46 -7.42
CA PRO A 162 -11.30 -5.37 -6.47
C PRO A 162 -12.17 -5.50 -5.21
N ALA A 163 -13.36 -6.12 -5.29
CA ALA A 163 -14.21 -6.36 -4.13
C ALA A 163 -13.58 -7.37 -3.17
N PHE A 164 -12.98 -8.46 -3.68
CA PHE A 164 -12.21 -9.39 -2.85
C PHE A 164 -11.11 -8.66 -2.08
N CYS A 165 -10.33 -7.81 -2.77
CA CYS A 165 -9.25 -7.07 -2.11
C CYS A 165 -9.78 -6.17 -0.98
N ARG A 166 -10.84 -5.40 -1.25
CA ARG A 166 -11.48 -4.54 -0.24
C ARG A 166 -12.02 -5.33 0.94
N GLU A 167 -12.67 -6.47 0.67
CA GLU A 167 -13.31 -7.29 1.71
C GLU A 167 -12.28 -7.88 2.69
N THR A 168 -11.14 -8.34 2.19
CA THR A 168 -10.08 -8.90 3.06
C THR A 168 -9.44 -7.87 4.00
N GLU A 169 -9.69 -6.58 3.73
CA GLU A 169 -9.18 -5.44 4.48
C GLU A 169 -10.29 -4.65 5.20
N ARG A 170 -11.56 -5.07 5.04
CA ARG A 170 -12.72 -4.47 5.68
C ARG A 170 -12.54 -4.50 7.18
N GLY A 171 -12.69 -3.36 7.84
CA GLY A 171 -12.57 -3.25 9.29
C GLY A 171 -11.23 -2.68 9.78
N LEU A 172 -10.22 -2.55 8.91
CA LEU A 172 -9.00 -1.77 9.18
C LEU A 172 -9.37 -0.32 9.50
N LEU A 173 -8.53 0.41 10.24
CA LEU A 173 -8.85 1.80 10.57
C LEU A 173 -8.85 2.68 9.33
N ALA A 174 -9.91 3.46 9.14
CA ALA A 174 -9.90 4.49 8.11
C ALA A 174 -8.98 5.64 8.54
N PRO A 175 -8.13 6.13 7.64
CA PRO A 175 -7.29 7.28 7.91
C PRO A 175 -8.13 8.57 8.01
N ASP A 176 -7.62 9.55 8.76
CA ASP A 176 -8.14 10.90 8.75
C ASP A 176 -7.79 11.62 7.43
N ALA A 177 -6.67 11.26 6.80
CA ALA A 177 -6.32 11.68 5.45
C ALA A 177 -5.40 10.68 4.73
N VAL A 178 -5.50 10.63 3.41
CA VAL A 178 -4.54 9.96 2.54
C VAL A 178 -3.86 11.00 1.66
N PHE A 179 -2.54 11.05 1.69
CA PHE A 179 -1.71 11.91 0.86
C PHE A 179 -1.19 11.07 -0.30
N PHE A 180 -1.80 11.25 -1.47
CA PHE A 180 -1.35 10.61 -2.69
C PHE A 180 -0.29 11.49 -3.36
N LEU A 181 0.96 11.05 -3.28
CA LEU A 181 2.08 11.72 -3.96
C LEU A 181 2.01 11.43 -5.46
N ASP A 182 1.45 12.40 -6.18
CA ASP A 182 1.08 12.25 -7.57
C ASP A 182 2.23 12.61 -8.50
N ILE A 183 2.77 11.58 -9.14
CA ILE A 183 3.82 11.65 -10.14
C ILE A 183 3.59 10.56 -11.17
N SER A 184 3.92 10.84 -12.43
CA SER A 184 3.66 9.88 -13.50
C SER A 184 4.61 8.67 -13.43
N PRO A 185 4.16 7.48 -13.88
CA PRO A 185 5.02 6.29 -13.98
C PRO A 185 6.33 6.54 -14.75
N ARG A 186 6.26 7.31 -15.85
CA ARG A 186 7.42 7.64 -16.69
C ARG A 186 8.45 8.50 -15.95
N GLU A 187 8.01 9.45 -15.14
CA GLU A 187 8.92 10.25 -14.32
C GLU A 187 9.53 9.45 -13.17
N THR A 188 8.77 8.51 -12.56
CA THR A 188 9.34 7.66 -11.51
C THR A 188 10.36 6.66 -12.04
N GLN A 189 10.24 6.25 -13.30
CA GLN A 189 11.17 5.33 -13.97
C GLN A 189 12.59 5.90 -14.08
N SER A 190 12.73 7.22 -14.22
CA SER A 190 14.05 7.87 -14.32
C SER A 190 14.74 8.08 -12.97
N ARG A 191 14.08 7.76 -11.85
CA ARG A 191 14.67 7.90 -10.50
C ARG A 191 15.59 6.71 -10.18
N GLY A 192 16.70 6.97 -9.50
CA GLY A 192 17.75 5.99 -9.20
C GLY A 192 17.26 4.77 -8.40
N GLY A 193 17.81 3.59 -8.71
CA GLY A 193 17.40 2.28 -8.18
C GLY A 193 16.39 1.52 -9.06
N TYR A 194 15.93 2.11 -10.17
CA TYR A 194 14.97 1.60 -11.18
C TYR A 194 14.83 0.08 -11.33
N GLY A 195 13.87 -0.64 -10.76
CA GLY A 195 13.66 -2.05 -11.13
C GLY A 195 14.33 -3.08 -10.21
N GLU A 196 14.63 -2.71 -8.97
CA GLU A 196 15.21 -3.62 -7.97
C GLU A 196 14.16 -4.57 -7.37
N GLU A 197 12.88 -4.19 -7.37
CA GLU A 197 11.77 -5.00 -6.84
C GLU A 197 10.79 -5.45 -7.94
N VAL A 198 10.04 -6.53 -7.66
CA VAL A 198 9.13 -7.22 -8.59
C VAL A 198 8.14 -6.31 -9.34
N TYR A 199 7.66 -5.26 -8.69
CA TYR A 199 6.64 -4.36 -9.24
C TYR A 199 7.22 -3.18 -10.02
N GLU A 200 8.52 -2.93 -9.96
CA GLU A 200 9.17 -1.78 -10.55
C GLU A 200 9.41 -1.97 -12.06
N LYS A 201 8.31 -2.09 -12.81
CA LYS A 201 8.27 -2.15 -14.27
C LYS A 201 7.25 -1.15 -14.78
N LEU A 202 7.55 -0.43 -15.87
CA LEU A 202 6.71 0.67 -16.36
C LEU A 202 5.26 0.21 -16.60
N ALA A 203 5.07 -0.90 -17.32
CA ALA A 203 3.74 -1.45 -17.60
C ALA A 203 2.95 -1.79 -16.32
N THR A 204 3.64 -2.31 -15.29
CA THR A 204 3.05 -2.55 -13.97
C THR A 204 2.63 -1.25 -13.31
N GLN A 205 3.55 -0.28 -13.23
CA GLN A 205 3.30 1.00 -12.55
C GLN A 205 2.22 1.83 -13.26
N GLU A 206 2.10 1.76 -14.58
CA GLU A 206 1.00 2.39 -15.33
C GLU A 206 -0.37 1.84 -14.89
N ARG A 207 -0.51 0.53 -14.76
CA ARG A 207 -1.77 -0.08 -14.29
C ARG A 207 -2.04 0.23 -12.83
N VAL A 208 -1.04 0.13 -11.96
CA VAL A 208 -1.16 0.48 -10.53
C VAL A 208 -1.58 1.94 -10.37
N TYR A 209 -0.99 2.86 -11.14
CA TYR A 209 -1.36 4.27 -11.16
C TYR A 209 -2.84 4.44 -11.51
N GLN A 210 -3.34 3.77 -12.56
CA GLN A 210 -4.76 3.84 -12.94
C GLN A 210 -5.70 3.36 -11.83
N VAL A 211 -5.33 2.32 -11.08
CA VAL A 211 -6.14 1.87 -9.93
C VAL A 211 -6.13 2.92 -8.83
N TYR A 212 -4.99 3.53 -8.51
CA TYR A 212 -4.94 4.62 -7.53
C TYR A 212 -5.86 5.79 -7.86
N ARG A 213 -5.98 6.16 -9.15
CA ARG A 213 -6.86 7.25 -9.60
C ARG A 213 -8.32 7.00 -9.23
N GLN A 214 -8.75 5.75 -9.04
CA GLN A 214 -10.12 5.41 -8.65
C GLN A 214 -10.44 5.86 -7.20
N PHE A 215 -9.43 5.99 -6.34
CA PHE A 215 -9.60 6.42 -4.96
C PHE A 215 -9.73 7.94 -4.79
N GLU A 216 -9.54 8.73 -5.84
CA GLU A 216 -9.60 10.20 -5.76
C GLU A 216 -10.96 10.75 -5.36
N SER A 217 -12.02 9.96 -5.54
CA SER A 217 -13.38 10.32 -5.12
C SER A 217 -13.59 10.25 -3.61
N LEU A 218 -12.66 9.64 -2.86
CA LEU A 218 -12.78 9.52 -1.40
C LEU A 218 -12.60 10.90 -0.75
N PRO A 219 -13.47 11.29 0.20
CA PRO A 219 -13.49 12.64 0.76
C PRO A 219 -12.25 12.99 1.60
N TYR A 220 -11.47 11.98 2.01
CA TYR A 220 -10.22 12.12 2.76
C TYR A 220 -8.98 11.93 1.88
N TRP A 221 -9.13 11.77 0.56
CA TRP A 221 -8.04 11.65 -0.39
C TRP A 221 -7.53 13.01 -0.82
N ARG A 222 -6.26 13.29 -0.56
CA ARG A 222 -5.57 14.52 -0.95
C ARG A 222 -4.51 14.19 -1.97
N ARG A 223 -4.72 14.65 -3.20
CA ARG A 223 -3.72 14.61 -4.26
C ARG A 223 -2.67 15.68 -4.01
N ILE A 224 -1.41 15.27 -3.85
CA ILE A 224 -0.27 16.17 -3.69
C ILE A 224 0.60 16.05 -4.94
N PRO A 225 0.62 17.06 -5.83
CA PRO A 225 1.49 17.05 -6.99
C PRO A 225 2.97 16.93 -6.57
N ALA A 226 3.65 15.91 -7.10
CA ALA A 226 5.05 15.61 -6.78
C ALA A 226 5.96 15.62 -8.03
N ALA A 227 5.39 15.87 -9.21
CA ALA A 227 6.12 16.06 -10.46
C ALA A 227 6.84 17.41 -10.49
N SER A 228 8.06 17.43 -11.03
CA SER A 228 8.85 18.66 -11.27
C SER A 228 9.10 19.58 -10.05
N VAL A 229 8.91 19.11 -8.83
CA VAL A 229 9.17 19.85 -7.58
C VAL A 229 10.36 19.28 -6.83
N SER A 230 11.07 20.13 -6.10
CA SER A 230 12.18 19.67 -5.25
C SER A 230 11.67 18.86 -4.05
N PRO A 231 12.47 17.94 -3.46
CA PRO A 231 12.07 17.21 -2.27
C PRO A 231 11.68 18.11 -1.08
N ASN A 232 12.32 19.28 -0.95
CA ASN A 232 12.04 20.24 0.12
C ASN A 232 10.73 20.99 -0.13
N GLU A 233 10.48 21.43 -1.36
CA GLU A 233 9.23 22.10 -1.73
C GLU A 233 8.03 21.16 -1.53
N LEU A 234 8.14 19.92 -2.01
CA LEU A 234 7.14 18.88 -1.75
C LEU A 234 6.92 18.65 -0.25
N HIS A 235 8.00 18.68 0.53
CA HIS A 235 7.93 18.52 1.98
C HIS A 235 7.15 19.64 2.67
N GLU A 236 7.36 20.89 2.28
CA GLU A 236 6.60 22.02 2.85
C GLU A 236 5.10 21.90 2.51
N THR A 237 4.74 21.51 1.29
CA THR A 237 3.34 21.22 0.92
C THR A 237 2.74 20.07 1.74
N VAL A 238 3.51 19.00 1.97
CA VAL A 238 3.10 17.87 2.83
C VAL A 238 2.86 18.35 4.26
N ILE A 239 3.75 19.16 4.82
CA ILE A 239 3.64 19.67 6.20
C ILE A 239 2.44 20.60 6.35
N GLU A 240 2.20 21.49 5.40
CA GLU A 240 1.03 22.36 5.38
C GLU A 240 -0.27 21.54 5.44
N ASN A 241 -0.39 20.54 4.56
CA ASN A 241 -1.54 19.64 4.54
C ASN A 241 -1.66 18.84 5.83
N LEU A 242 -0.55 18.33 6.37
CA LEU A 242 -0.51 17.55 7.60
C LEU A 242 -1.00 18.36 8.79
N LYS A 243 -0.51 19.59 8.95
CA LYS A 243 -0.94 20.52 10.01
C LYS A 243 -2.43 20.82 9.91
N ALA A 244 -2.95 21.05 8.69
CA ALA A 244 -4.38 21.25 8.48
C ALA A 244 -5.21 20.02 8.90
N VAL A 245 -4.75 18.79 8.62
CA VAL A 245 -5.42 17.55 9.08
C VAL A 245 -5.38 17.44 10.60
N ILE A 246 -4.22 17.65 11.22
CA ILE A 246 -4.05 17.54 12.69
C ILE A 246 -4.90 18.59 13.43
N GLN A 247 -5.04 19.78 12.85
CA GLN A 247 -5.89 20.83 13.42
C GLN A 247 -7.38 20.48 13.27
N ALA A 248 -7.79 19.96 12.11
CA ALA A 248 -9.17 19.58 11.83
C ALA A 248 -9.62 18.33 12.60
N ALA A 249 -8.70 17.42 12.93
CA ALA A 249 -8.96 16.30 13.81
C ALA A 249 -9.25 16.81 15.23
N GLN A 250 -10.54 16.92 15.55
CA GLN A 250 -11.00 17.42 16.85
C GLN A 250 -10.74 16.37 17.95
N PRO A 251 -10.35 16.79 19.17
CA PRO A 251 -10.16 15.90 20.33
C PRO A 251 -11.37 15.04 20.66
N GLU A 252 -12.56 15.60 20.46
CA GLU A 252 -13.83 15.03 20.88
C GLU A 252 -14.58 14.35 19.75
N GLN A 253 -14.07 14.39 18.51
CA GLN A 253 -14.64 13.59 17.44
C GLN A 253 -14.27 12.12 17.67
N PRO A 254 -15.26 11.23 17.90
CA PRO A 254 -15.04 9.80 17.67
C PRO A 254 -14.51 9.65 16.24
N LEU A 255 -13.81 8.57 15.89
CA LEU A 255 -13.69 8.28 14.46
C LEU A 255 -15.10 7.85 13.97
N SER A 256 -16.04 8.77 13.79
CA SER A 256 -17.49 8.46 13.75
C SER A 256 -17.90 7.66 12.50
N PRO A 257 -18.98 6.87 12.58
CA PRO A 257 -19.32 5.83 11.61
C PRO A 257 -19.91 6.41 10.33
N ARG A 258 -19.92 5.62 9.24
CA ARG A 258 -21.00 5.74 8.27
C ARG A 258 -22.14 4.74 8.48
N GLU A 259 -21.97 3.69 9.30
CA GLU A 259 -23.02 3.11 10.18
C GLU A 259 -22.46 1.89 10.97
N GLY A 260 -22.86 1.70 12.24
CA GLY A 260 -22.82 0.37 12.91
C GLY A 260 -21.75 0.02 13.96
N GLY A 261 -20.68 0.79 14.17
CA GLY A 261 -19.63 0.44 15.15
C GLY A 261 -19.86 0.95 16.58
N THR A 262 -19.83 0.06 17.59
CA THR A 262 -20.02 0.42 19.01
C THR A 262 -18.85 1.18 19.64
N ASP A 263 -17.68 1.22 18.99
CA ASP A 263 -16.47 1.91 19.48
C ASP A 263 -16.24 3.28 18.85
N GLY A 264 -17.17 3.75 18.00
CA GLY A 264 -17.11 5.06 17.35
C GLY A 264 -15.85 5.21 16.50
N ARG A 265 -15.42 4.15 15.78
CA ARG A 265 -14.26 4.19 14.87
C ARG A 265 -14.62 4.02 13.37
N ARG A 266 -14.03 4.84 12.49
CA ARG A 266 -14.16 4.76 11.03
C ARG A 266 -13.33 3.58 10.58
N ARG A 267 -13.96 2.67 9.85
CA ARG A 267 -13.28 1.51 9.28
C ARG A 267 -13.27 1.64 7.77
N LEU A 268 -12.20 1.13 7.16
CA LEU A 268 -12.10 1.07 5.72
C LEU A 268 -13.11 0.07 5.18
N TRP A 269 -13.69 0.44 4.03
CA TRP A 269 -14.53 -0.41 3.19
C TRP A 269 -15.85 -0.84 3.80
N ASP A 270 -16.20 -0.39 5.01
CA ASP A 270 -17.57 -0.47 5.55
C ASP A 270 -18.52 0.30 4.61
N GLU A 271 -19.59 -0.37 4.17
CA GLU A 271 -20.64 0.20 3.31
C GLU A 271 -21.56 1.11 4.12
#